data_AF-A0A1F9XA18-F1
#
_entry.id   AF-A0A1F9XA18-F1
#
_cell.length_a   1.000
_cell.length_b   1.000
_cell.length_c   1.000
_cell.angle_alpha   90.00
_cell.angle_beta   90.00
_cell.angle_gamma   90.00
#
_symmetry.space_group_name_H-M   'P 1'
#
loop_
_entity.id
_entity.type
_entity.pdbx_description
1 polymer ?
#
loop_
_entity_poly.entity_id
_entity_poly.type
_entity_poly.pdbx_seq_one_letter_code
_entity_poly.pdbx_strand_id
1 'polypeptide(L)' 'MKYKVIVKKQRRDTYLAVCPVIGNAQAYGISADAALAKLQEHMFCYLHDAEAELEIVMAGEGDALSQLMSRDLPGEAEP' A
#
# COMPACT_ATOMS: atom_id res chain seq x y z
N MET A 1 12.37 8.41 -5.57
CA MET A 1 10.94 8.29 -5.96
C MET A 1 10.08 8.00 -4.73
N LYS A 2 8.83 8.46 -4.67
CA LYS A 2 7.91 8.15 -3.55
C LYS A 2 7.04 6.92 -3.84
N TYR A 3 7.18 5.88 -3.02
CA TYR A 3 6.41 4.65 -3.13
C TYR A 3 5.36 4.58 -2.03
N LYS A 4 4.09 4.48 -2.44
CA LYS A 4 2.98 4.32 -1.51
C LYS A 4 2.92 2.87 -1.02
N VAL A 5 2.91 2.70 0.28
CA VAL A 5 2.77 1.40 0.95
C VAL A 5 1.47 1.41 1.73
N ILE A 6 0.58 0.49 1.39
CA ILE A 6 -0.72 0.36 2.04
C ILE A 6 -0.65 -0.79 3.04
N VAL A 7 -0.94 -0.51 4.30
CA VAL A 7 -1.04 -1.53 5.35
C VAL A 7 -2.50 -1.71 5.73
N LYS A 8 -3.02 -2.92 5.61
CA LYS A 8 -4.39 -3.26 6.00
C LYS A 8 -4.42 -4.44 6.95
N LYS A 9 -5.35 -4.40 7.90
CA LYS A 9 -5.67 -5.56 8.73
C LYS A 9 -6.51 -6.53 7.90
N GLN A 10 -6.03 -7.76 7.73
CA GLN A 10 -6.72 -8.79 6.93
C GLN A 10 -7.50 -9.77 7.83
N ARG A 11 -6.98 -10.06 9.02
CA ARG A 11 -7.61 -10.94 10.05
C ARG A 11 -7.31 -10.41 11.45
N ARG A 12 -7.87 -11.06 12.49
CA ARG A 12 -7.66 -10.67 13.91
C ARG A 12 -6.20 -10.39 14.25
N ASP A 13 -5.29 -11.25 13.79
CA ASP A 13 -3.86 -11.21 14.07
C ASP A 13 -3.00 -11.21 12.80
N THR A 14 -3.52 -10.67 11.69
CA THR A 14 -2.77 -10.64 10.43
C THR A 14 -2.94 -9.32 9.71
N TYR A 15 -1.80 -8.70 9.43
CA TYR A 15 -1.66 -7.48 8.65
C TYR A 15 -1.01 -7.80 7.31
N LEU A 16 -1.48 -7.11 6.28
CA LEU A 16 -0.97 -7.18 4.91
C LEU A 16 -0.46 -5.80 4.53
N ALA A 17 0.84 -5.73 4.23
CA ALA A 17 1.47 -4.55 3.63
C ALA A 17 1.62 -4.79 2.12
N VAL A 18 1.21 -3.83 1.30
CA VAL A 18 1.29 -3.92 -0.16
C VAL A 18 1.77 -2.60 -0.77
N CYS A 19 2.64 -2.69 -1.77
CA CYS A 19 3.04 -1.56 -2.59
C CYS A 19 2.42 -1.71 -3.99
N PRO A 20 1.37 -0.96 -4.37
CA PRO A 20 0.74 -1.10 -5.69
C PRO A 20 1.66 -0.72 -6.85
N VAL A 21 2.69 0.09 -6.59
CA VAL A 21 3.66 0.52 -7.61
C VAL A 21 4.61 -0.62 -8.00
N ILE A 22 4.95 -1.49 -7.05
CA ILE A 22 5.75 -2.67 -7.30
C ILE A 22 4.79 -3.85 -7.30
N GLY A 23 4.23 -4.16 -8.48
CA GLY A 23 3.04 -5.01 -8.67
C GLY A 23 3.03 -6.40 -8.02
N ASN A 24 4.11 -6.84 -7.38
CA ASN A 24 4.22 -8.09 -6.62
C ASN A 24 4.79 -7.94 -5.20
N ALA A 25 5.09 -6.72 -4.74
CA ALA A 25 5.60 -6.49 -3.40
C ALA A 25 4.44 -6.44 -2.40
N GLN A 26 4.19 -7.60 -1.78
CA GLN A 26 3.26 -7.74 -0.67
C GLN A 26 3.87 -8.62 0.42
N ALA A 27 3.57 -8.30 1.67
CA ALA A 27 4.06 -9.06 2.81
C ALA A 27 3.02 -9.15 3.93
N TYR A 28 3.09 -10.27 4.68
CA TYR A 28 2.19 -10.56 5.78
C TYR A 28 2.95 -10.57 7.11
N GLY A 29 2.33 -10.00 8.14
CA GLY A 29 2.87 -9.95 9.50
C GLY A 29 1.78 -10.11 10.55
N ILE A 30 2.19 -10.55 11.74
CA ILE A 30 1.31 -10.60 12.92
C ILE A 30 1.00 -9.20 13.47
N SER A 31 1.79 -8.20 13.09
CA SER A 31 1.62 -6.79 13.37
C SER A 31 1.84 -5.97 12.09
N ALA A 32 1.36 -4.72 12.08
CA ALA A 32 1.62 -3.78 10.99
C ALA A 32 3.11 -3.57 10.75
N ASP A 33 3.89 -3.45 11.83
CA ASP A 33 5.34 -3.30 11.81
C ASP A 33 6.03 -4.53 11.17
N ALA A 34 5.66 -5.74 11.59
CA ALA A 34 6.21 -6.97 11.02
C ALA A 34 5.88 -7.14 9.54
N ALA A 35 4.70 -6.70 9.10
CA ALA A 35 4.30 -6.71 7.69
C ALA A 35 5.11 -5.69 6.88
N LEU A 36 5.34 -4.50 7.44
CA LEU A 36 6.13 -3.44 6.83
C LEU A 36 7.61 -3.81 6.69
N ALA A 37 8.23 -4.35 7.73
CA ALA A 37 9.63 -4.76 7.72
C ALA A 37 9.91 -5.77 6.59
N LYS A 38 9.07 -6.81 6.48
CA LYS A 38 9.17 -7.81 5.40
C LYS A 38 8.92 -7.20 4.01
N LEU A 39 7.99 -6.26 3.91
CA LEU A 39 7.74 -5.57 2.64
C LEU A 39 8.96 -4.73 2.25
N GLN A 40 9.58 -4.03 3.20
CA GLN A 40 10.78 -3.24 2.96
C GLN A 40 11.93 -4.11 2.49
N GLU A 41 12.18 -5.26 3.11
CA GLU A 41 13.18 -6.23 2.65
C GLU A 41 12.94 -6.65 1.20
N HIS A 42 11.69 -6.98 0.85
CA HIS A 42 11.32 -7.30 -0.53
C HIS A 42 11.56 -6.10 -1.45
N MET A 43 11.16 -4.89 -1.04
CA MET A 43 11.32 -3.68 -1.83
C MET A 43 12.79 -3.32 -2.04
N PHE A 44 13.67 -3.53 -1.07
CA PHE A 44 15.12 -3.31 -1.23
C PHE A 44 15.72 -4.22 -2.31
N CYS A 45 15.17 -5.41 -2.53
CA CYS A 45 15.59 -6.26 -3.66
C CYS A 45 15.17 -5.70 -5.02
N TYR A 46 14.10 -4.89 -5.09
CA TYR A 46 13.60 -4.30 -6.34
C TYR A 46 14.09 -2.86 -6.56
N LEU A 47 14.30 -2.12 -5.48
CA LEU A 47 14.69 -0.73 -5.47
C LEU A 47 16.20 -0.65 -5.25
N HIS A 48 16.93 -0.58 -6.36
CA HIS A 48 18.35 -0.22 -6.36
C HIS A 48 18.56 1.31 -6.14
N ASP A 49 17.58 1.98 -5.54
CA ASP A 49 17.51 3.43 -5.42
C ASP A 49 17.54 3.82 -3.93
N ALA A 50 18.67 4.40 -3.52
CA ALA A 50 18.91 4.81 -2.13
C ALA A 50 18.06 6.04 -1.73
N GLU A 51 17.47 6.75 -2.69
CA GLU A 51 16.61 7.91 -2.48
C GLU A 51 15.12 7.55 -2.58
N ALA A 52 14.79 6.26 -2.49
CA ALA A 52 13.43 5.78 -2.40
C ALA A 52 12.79 6.20 -1.06
N GLU A 53 11.72 6.99 -1.14
CA GLU A 53 10.92 7.40 0.01
C GLU A 53 9.67 6.52 0.09
N LEU A 54 9.36 5.97 1.27
CA LEU A 54 8.17 5.16 1.51
C LEU A 54 7.08 5.98 2.21
N GLU A 55 5.92 6.11 1.58
CA GLU A 55 4.75 6.74 2.17
C GLU A 55 3.80 5.66 2.70
N ILE A 56 3.73 5.51 4.03
CA ILE A 56 2.94 4.46 4.68
C ILE A 56 1.52 4.96 4.93
N VAL A 57 0.54 4.31 4.30
CA VAL A 57 -0.89 4.57 4.46
C VAL A 57 -1.51 3.39 5.20
N MET A 58 -1.95 3.59 6.44
CA MET A 58 -2.74 2.60 7.15
C MET A 58 -4.20 2.68 6.69
N ALA A 59 -4.66 1.64 5.99
CA ALA A 59 -6.08 1.46 5.70
C ALA A 59 -6.76 0.90 6.94
N GLY A 60 -7.32 1.80 7.77
CA GLY A 60 -8.24 1.41 8.84
C GLY A 60 -9.51 0.76 8.28
N GLU A 61 -10.14 -0.10 9.08
CA GLU A 61 -11.50 -0.62 8.83
C GLU A 61 -12.45 0.58 8.63
N GLY A 62 -12.71 0.97 7.38
CA GLY A 62 -13.69 1.99 7.06
C GLY A 62 -13.48 2.81 5.79
N ASP A 63 -12.29 3.33 5.48
CA ASP A 63 -12.30 4.60 4.70
C ASP A 63 -11.22 4.84 3.64
N ALA A 64 -10.09 4.12 3.63
CA ALA A 64 -8.96 4.53 2.76
C ALA A 64 -9.06 4.06 1.30
N LEU A 65 -9.80 2.99 1.00
CA LEU A 65 -9.86 2.41 -0.36
C LEU A 65 -10.96 3.05 -1.23
N SER A 66 -12.08 3.44 -0.62
CA SER A 66 -13.24 4.01 -1.33
C SER A 66 -12.94 5.40 -1.91
N GLN A 67 -12.06 6.17 -1.27
CA GLN A 67 -11.68 7.51 -1.74
C GLN A 67 -10.63 7.49 -2.87
N LEU A 68 -9.81 6.43 -2.97
CA LEU A 68 -8.79 6.33 -4.03
C LEU A 68 -9.35 5.80 -5.36
N MET A 69 -10.47 5.07 -5.33
CA MET A 69 -11.11 4.48 -6.52
C MET A 69 -12.28 5.32 -7.08
N SER A 70 -12.68 6.40 -6.41
CA SER A 70 -13.84 7.23 -6.84
C SER A 70 -13.45 8.51 -7.58
N ARG A 71 -12.19 8.66 -7.99
CA ARG A 71 -11.65 9.94 -8.49
C ARG A 71 -11.26 9.95 -9.98
N ASP A 72 -11.81 9.03 -10.77
CA ASP A 72 -11.73 9.09 -12.23
C ASP A 72 -13.00 8.51 -12.86
N LEU A 73 -14.02 9.36 -13.00
CA LEU A 73 -15.01 9.29 -14.06
C LEU A 73 -15.56 10.72 -14.19
N PRO A 74 -15.00 11.57 -15.08
CA PRO A 74 -15.73 12.75 -15.49
C PRO A 74 -17.03 12.26 -16.13
N GLY A 75 -18.14 12.55 -15.47
CA GLY A 75 -19.45 12.49 -16.09
C GLY A 75 -19.44 13.48 -17.25
N GLU A 76 -19.25 12.99 -18.47
CA GLU A 76 -19.68 13.70 -19.66
C GLU A 76 -21.22 13.64 -19.68
N ALA A 77 -21.81 14.56 -18.93
CA ALA A 77 -23.17 14.99 -19.12
C ALA A 77 -23.16 16.11 -20.18
N GLU A 78 -23.55 15.74 -21.39
CA GLU A 78 -24.39 16.52 -22.33
C GLU A 78 -23.81 17.83 -22.90
N PRO A 79 -24.29 18.35 -24.05
CA PRO A 79 -25.65 18.26 -24.64
C PRO A 79 -25.80 17.55 -25.99
#